data_AF-A0A816MER2-F1
#
_entry.id   AF-A0A816MER2-F1
#
_cell.length_a   1.000
_cell.length_b   1.000
_cell.length_c   1.000
_cell.angle_alpha   90.00
_cell.angle_beta   90.00
_cell.angle_gamma   90.00
#
_symmetry.space_group_name_H-M   'P 1'
#
loop_
_entity.id
_entity.type
_entity.pdbx_description
1 polymer ?
#
loop_
_entity_poly.entity_id
_entity_poly.type
_entity_poly.pdbx_seq_one_letter_code
_entity_poly.pdbx_strand_id
1 'polypeptide(L)' 'MRSLNNVKMSSNGQSFHLGEQAGSIGQAGGAFSERGKAAENAYFHAQEAEQLAALKTQLEQKQQQNPPSS' A
#
# COMPACT_ATOMS: atom_id res chain seq x y z
N MET A 1 4.22 15.96 59.32
CA MET A 1 4.19 15.92 57.84
C MET A 1 5.07 14.78 57.35
N ARG A 2 4.65 14.11 56.26
CA ARG A 2 5.29 12.99 55.54
C ARG A 2 5.04 11.62 56.20
N SER A 3 4.75 10.53 55.50
CA SER A 3 4.95 10.21 54.08
C SER A 3 3.91 9.20 53.61
N LEU A 4 3.30 9.42 52.44
CA LEU A 4 2.47 8.43 51.75
C LEU A 4 3.40 7.41 51.09
N ASN A 5 3.30 6.14 51.50
CA ASN A 5 3.96 5.05 50.80
C ASN A 5 3.17 4.72 49.52
N ASN A 6 3.53 5.39 48.42
CA ASN A 6 3.17 4.93 47.08
C ASN A 6 4.00 3.67 46.79
N VAL A 7 3.42 2.50 47.03
CA VAL A 7 3.92 1.25 46.48
C VAL A 7 3.81 1.37 44.96
N LYS A 8 4.93 1.72 44.33
CA LYS A 8 5.07 1.64 42.88
C LYS A 8 5.08 0.15 42.55
N MET A 9 3.92 -0.39 42.20
CA MET A 9 3.83 -1.66 41.47
C MET A 9 4.68 -1.49 40.22
N SER A 10 5.92 -1.99 40.28
CA SER A 10 6.77 -2.15 39.12
C SER A 10 6.09 -3.19 38.25
N SER A 11 5.28 -2.72 37.30
CA SER A 11 4.83 -3.54 36.19
C SER A 11 6.07 -3.95 35.41
N ASN A 12 6.67 -5.09 35.77
CA ASN A 12 7.46 -5.90 34.86
C ASN A 12 6.52 -6.49 33.80
N GLY A 13 5.82 -5.61 33.08
CA GLY A 13 5.13 -5.91 31.85
C GLY A 13 6.21 -6.08 30.79
N GLN A 14 6.89 -7.21 30.83
CA GLN A 14 7.45 -7.77 29.60
C GLN A 14 6.26 -8.28 28.78
N SER A 15 5.52 -7.32 28.20
CA SER A 15 4.66 -7.61 27.07
C SER A 15 5.59 -8.00 25.94
N PHE A 16 5.76 -9.30 25.73
CA PHE A 16 6.20 -9.80 24.44
C PHE A 16 5.18 -9.33 23.42
N HIS A 17 5.46 -8.20 22.78
CA HIS A 17 4.72 -7.72 21.63
C HIS A 17 5.04 -8.64 20.44
N LEU A 18 4.54 -9.88 20.47
CA LEU A 18 4.25 -10.68 19.28
C LEU A 18 3.02 -10.08 18.57
N GLY A 19 2.99 -8.75 18.43
CA GLY A 19 1.99 -8.08 17.65
C GLY A 19 2.41 -8.23 16.20
N GLU A 20 1.70 -9.06 15.45
CA GLU A 20 1.79 -9.05 13.99
C GLU A 20 1.48 -7.63 13.52
N GLN A 21 2.53 -6.90 13.13
CA GLN A 21 2.38 -5.55 12.58
C GLN A 21 1.90 -5.67 11.13
N ALA A 22 0.99 -4.77 10.73
CA ALA A 22 0.56 -4.68 9.34
C ALA A 22 1.78 -4.47 8.42
N GLY A 23 1.85 -5.21 7.31
CA GLY A 23 2.98 -5.16 6.39
C GLY A 23 4.19 -6.03 6.77
N SER A 24 4.15 -6.74 7.90
CA SER A 24 5.23 -7.66 8.34
C SER A 24 5.57 -8.72 7.28
N ILE A 25 4.56 -9.26 6.59
CA ILE A 25 4.77 -10.20 5.47
C ILE A 25 5.53 -9.52 4.33
N GLY A 26 5.16 -8.31 3.92
CA GLY A 26 5.86 -7.58 2.85
C GLY A 26 7.30 -7.22 3.22
N GLN A 27 7.54 -6.89 4.50
CA GLN A 27 8.85 -6.53 5.04
C GLN A 27 9.78 -7.73 5.23
N ALA A 28 9.24 -8.92 5.48
CA ALA A 28 10.01 -10.14 5.68
C ALA A 28 10.75 -10.61 4.40
N GLY A 29 10.33 -10.16 3.22
CA GLY A 29 11.03 -10.42 1.95
C GLY A 29 11.13 -11.90 1.56
N GLY A 30 10.20 -12.74 2.01
CA GLY A 30 10.13 -14.16 1.67
C GLY A 30 9.26 -14.44 0.45
N ALA A 31 9.09 -15.73 0.12
CA ALA A 31 8.32 -16.16 -1.05
C ALA A 31 6.86 -15.62 -1.10
N PHE A 32 6.21 -15.48 0.05
CA PHE A 32 4.88 -14.87 0.13
C PHE A 32 4.90 -13.37 -0.18
N SER A 33 5.94 -12.65 0.25
CA SER A 33 6.15 -11.24 -0.03
C SER A 33 6.37 -11.01 -1.52
N GLU A 34 7.19 -11.85 -2.15
CA GLU A 34 7.47 -11.79 -3.59
C GLU A 34 6.22 -12.09 -4.42
N ARG A 35 5.47 -13.13 -4.03
CA ARG A 35 4.20 -13.46 -4.69
C ARG A 35 3.19 -12.33 -4.57
N GLY A 36 3.07 -11.71 -3.40
CA GLY A 36 2.21 -10.55 -3.19
C GLY A 36 2.57 -9.39 -4.12
N LYS A 37 3.85 -9.02 -4.15
CA LYS A 37 4.36 -7.95 -5.04
C LYS A 37 4.10 -8.26 -6.52
N ALA A 38 4.33 -9.49 -6.96
CA ALA A 38 4.09 -9.88 -8.35
C ALA A 38 2.61 -9.79 -8.74
N ALA A 39 1.71 -10.23 -7.85
CA ALA A 39 0.27 -10.15 -8.07
C ALA A 39 -0.23 -8.70 -8.11
N GLU A 40 0.22 -7.87 -7.17
CA GLU A 40 -0.10 -6.44 -7.14
C GLU A 40 0.40 -5.75 -8.41
N ASN A 41 1.66 -5.99 -8.80
CA ASN A 41 2.24 -5.38 -9.99
C ASN A 41 1.47 -5.77 -11.27
N ALA A 42 1.10 -7.04 -11.41
CA ALA A 42 0.30 -7.50 -12.55
C ALA A 42 -1.06 -6.81 -12.61
N TYR A 43 -1.73 -6.64 -11.47
CA TYR A 43 -3.01 -5.94 -11.39
C TYR A 43 -2.89 -4.47 -11.80
N PHE A 44 -1.91 -3.74 -11.25
CA PHE A 44 -1.72 -2.32 -11.56
C PHE A 44 -1.32 -2.10 -13.01
N HIS A 45 -0.47 -2.94 -13.60
CA HIS A 45 -0.13 -2.84 -15.01
C HIS A 45 -1.34 -3.08 -15.93
N ALA A 46 -2.22 -4.03 -15.60
CA ALA A 46 -3.43 -4.26 -16.40
C ALA A 46 -4.37 -3.05 -16.35
N GLN A 47 -4.58 -2.48 -15.16
CA GLN A 47 -5.37 -1.25 -14.97
C GLN A 47 -4.77 -0.05 -15.71
N GLU A 48 -3.45 0.14 -15.62
CA GLU A 48 -2.76 1.24 -16.31
C GLU A 48 -2.90 1.11 -17.83
N ALA A 49 -2.74 -0.09 -18.38
CA ALA A 49 -2.91 -0.33 -19.80
C ALA A 49 -4.32 0.03 -20.30
N GLU A 50 -5.35 -0.32 -19.53
CA GLU A 50 -6.75 0.02 -19.84
C GLU A 50 -6.97 1.54 -19.84
N GLN A 51 -6.48 2.22 -18.81
CA GLN A 51 -6.59 3.68 -18.70
C GLN A 51 -5.88 4.40 -19.86
N LEU A 52 -4.69 3.94 -20.23
CA LEU A 52 -3.94 4.48 -21.37
C LEU A 52 -4.66 4.23 -22.70
N ALA A 53 -5.28 3.06 -22.88
CA ALA A 53 -6.08 2.76 -24.07
C ALA A 53 -7.31 3.68 -24.17
N ALA A 54 -8.01 3.90 -23.06
CA ALA A 54 -9.14 4.83 -23.01
C ALA A 54 -8.72 6.27 -23.35
N LEU A 55 -7.61 6.74 -22.78
CA LEU A 55 -7.04 8.07 -23.05
C LEU A 55 -6.68 8.24 -24.53
N LYS A 56 -5.99 7.26 -25.13
CA LYS A 56 -5.66 7.28 -26.56
C LYS A 56 -6.90 7.38 -27.44
N THR A 57 -7.92 6.59 -27.12
CA THR A 57 -9.19 6.57 -27.88
C THR A 57 -9.88 7.94 -27.82
N GLN A 58 -9.92 8.57 -26.64
CA GLN A 58 -10.49 9.91 -26.48
C GLN A 58 -9.71 10.97 -27.26
N LEU A 59 -8.38 10.89 -27.28
CA LEU A 59 -7.54 11.81 -28.04
C LEU A 59 -7.75 11.66 -29.55
N GLU A 60 -7.86 10.42 -30.04
CA GLU A 60 -8.12 10.13 -31.45
C GLU A 60 -9.51 10.64 -31.88
N GLN A 61 -10.54 10.41 -31.07
CA GLN A 61 -11.88 10.95 -31.32
C GLN A 61 -11.88 12.47 -31.38
N LYS A 62 -11.15 13.15 -30.47
CA LYS A 62 -11.01 14.61 -30.48
C LYS A 62 -10.29 15.12 -31.73
N GLN A 63 -9.27 14.40 -32.21
CA GLN A 63 -8.57 14.76 -33.46
C GLN A 63 -9.49 14.59 -34.68
N GLN A 64 -10.34 13.58 -34.71
CA GLN A 64 -11.28 13.38 -35.81
C GLN A 64 -12.42 14.42 -35.81
N GLN A 65 -12.82 14.93 -34.63
CA GLN A 65 -13.86 15.96 -34.51
C GLN A 65 -13.38 17.39 -34.84
N ASN A 66 -12.09 17.67 -34.67
CA ASN A 66 -11.46 18.92 -35.12
C ASN A 66 -10.38 18.59 -36.15
N PRO A 67 -10.77 18.30 -37.42
CA PRO A 67 -9.76 18.09 -38.45
C PRO A 67 -8.90 19.35 -38.53
N PRO A 68 -7.56 19.22 -38.69
CA PRO A 68 -6.72 20.38 -38.93
C PRO A 68 -7.26 21.08 -40.18
N SER A 69 -7.70 22.32 -40.01
CA SER A 69 -8.06 23.19 -41.13
C SER A 69 -6.81 23.38 -41.99
N SER A 70 -6.80 22.71 -43.15
CA SER A 70 -5.80 22.84 -44.22
C SER A 70 -5.85 24.21 -44.88
#